data_AF-A0A832H4M0-F1
#
_entry.id   AF-A0A832H4M0-F1
#
_cell.length_a   1.000
_cell.length_b   1.000
_cell.length_c   1.000
_cell.angle_alpha   90.00
_cell.angle_beta   90.00
_cell.angle_gamma   90.00
#
_symmetry.space_group_name_H-M   'P 1'
#
loop_
_entity.id
_entity.type
_entity.pdbx_description
1 polymer ?
#
loop_
_entity_poly.entity_id
_entity_poly.type
_entity_poly.pdbx_seq_one_letter_code
_entity_poly.pdbx_strand_id
1 'polypeptide(L)'
;KWNRLMHARLLCFELPEGWNSQTTQTTQKKLRKAQRQEAAFPRTDKSTLARSPLSGEQIIAARKNLRLSQRELASHVGKSQSWVRDIESGRLQVGFKDQHLLLKVLGVTL
;
A
#
# COMPACT_ATOMS: atom_id res chain seq x y z
N LYS A 1 -27.47 -14.84 11.70
CA LYS A 1 -26.69 -14.46 12.89
C LYS A 1 -27.16 -15.20 14.16
N TRP A 2 -28.46 -15.17 14.50
CA TRP A 2 -29.04 -15.83 15.68
C TRP A 2 -28.89 -17.36 15.69
N ASN A 3 -29.16 -18.02 14.56
CA ASN A 3 -29.04 -19.49 14.46
C ASN A 3 -27.63 -20.01 14.81
N ARG A 4 -26.59 -19.29 14.39
CA ARG A 4 -25.19 -19.63 14.73
C ARG A 4 -24.90 -19.51 16.24
N LEU A 5 -25.47 -18.51 16.92
CA LEU A 5 -25.33 -18.35 18.36
C LEU A 5 -26.08 -19.44 19.14
N MET A 6 -27.25 -19.84 18.65
CA MET A 6 -28.03 -20.94 19.24
C MET A 6 -27.29 -22.27 19.11
N HIS A 7 -26.75 -22.58 17.93
CA HIS A 7 -25.93 -23.78 17.75
C HIS A 7 -24.69 -23.80 18.66
N ALA A 8 -24.00 -22.66 18.83
CA ALA A 8 -22.85 -22.58 19.73
C ALA A 8 -23.24 -22.80 21.20
N ARG A 9 -24.40 -22.29 21.62
CA ARG A 9 -24.95 -22.52 22.97
C ARG A 9 -25.34 -23.98 23.20
N LEU A 10 -26.00 -24.61 22.24
CA LEU A 10 -26.39 -26.02 22.31
C LEU A 10 -25.19 -26.95 22.40
N LEU A 11 -24.08 -26.58 21.75
CA LEU A 11 -22.83 -27.33 21.77
C LEU A 11 -21.91 -26.91 22.93
N CYS A 12 -22.39 -26.12 23.91
CA CYS A 12 -21.58 -25.65 25.05
C CYS A 12 -20.23 -25.01 24.64
N PHE A 13 -20.18 -24.38 23.46
CA PHE A 13 -18.94 -23.89 22.84
C PHE A 13 -17.85 -24.95 22.62
N GLU A 14 -18.18 -26.23 22.74
CA GLU A 14 -17.33 -27.33 22.29
C GLU A 14 -17.32 -27.34 20.76
N LEU A 15 -16.12 -27.45 20.19
CA LEU A 15 -15.95 -27.61 18.76
C LEU A 15 -16.24 -29.09 18.41
N PRO A 16 -17.21 -29.39 17.54
CA PRO A 16 -17.36 -30.71 16.95
C PRO A 16 -16.03 -31.34 16.50
N GLU A 17 -15.84 -32.60 16.87
CA GLU A 17 -14.67 -33.37 16.52
C GLU A 17 -14.59 -33.49 14.99
N GLY A 18 -13.56 -32.89 14.40
CA GLY A 18 -13.42 -32.69 12.95
C GLY A 18 -13.28 -31.23 12.51
N TRP A 19 -13.62 -30.25 13.36
CA TRP A 19 -13.42 -28.82 13.04
C TRP A 19 -11.96 -28.34 13.17
N ASN A 20 -11.07 -29.17 13.71
CA ASN A 20 -9.64 -28.88 13.87
C ASN A 20 -8.87 -28.77 12.53
N SER A 21 -9.48 -29.18 11.42
CA SER A 21 -8.79 -29.22 10.11
C SER A 21 -8.86 -27.92 9.30
N GLN A 22 -9.65 -26.91 9.72
CA GLN A 22 -9.88 -25.70 8.92
C GLN A 22 -8.96 -24.50 9.29
N THR A 23 -8.31 -24.51 10.45
CA THR A 23 -7.51 -23.36 10.92
C THR A 23 -6.18 -23.19 10.18
N THR A 24 -5.63 -24.24 9.58
CA THR A 24 -4.40 -24.18 8.77
C THR A 24 -4.61 -23.48 7.42
N GLN A 25 -5.84 -23.47 6.88
CA GLN A 25 -6.12 -22.81 5.59
C GLN A 25 -6.31 -21.29 5.73
N THR A 26 -6.79 -20.82 6.88
CA THR A 26 -7.01 -19.39 7.14
C THR A 26 -5.72 -18.60 7.37
N THR A 27 -4.69 -19.21 7.95
CA THR A 27 -3.35 -18.60 8.07
C THR A 27 -2.65 -18.50 6.71
N GLN A 28 -2.79 -19.50 5.83
CA GLN A 28 -2.21 -19.43 4.48
C GLN A 28 -2.84 -18.34 3.59
N LYS A 29 -4.14 -18.04 3.74
CA LYS A 29 -4.78 -16.94 2.99
C LYS A 29 -4.27 -15.55 3.39
N LYS A 30 -3.77 -15.37 4.62
CA LYS A 30 -3.13 -14.11 5.06
C LYS A 30 -1.67 -14.01 4.59
N LEU A 31 -0.92 -15.12 4.56
CA LEU A 31 0.46 -15.13 4.05
C LEU A 31 0.55 -14.94 2.53
N ARG A 32 -0.39 -15.50 1.75
CA ARG A 32 -0.41 -15.32 0.28
C ARG A 32 -0.69 -13.89 -0.17
N LYS A 33 -1.33 -13.05 0.65
CA LYS A 33 -1.54 -11.63 0.34
C LYS A 33 -0.31 -10.75 0.64
N ALA A 34 0.55 -11.18 1.56
CA ALA A 34 1.84 -10.52 1.80
C ALA A 34 2.85 -10.88 0.70
N GLN A 35 2.94 -12.16 0.31
CA GLN A 35 3.88 -12.61 -0.72
C GLN A 35 3.55 -12.10 -2.14
N ARG A 36 2.28 -11.88 -2.48
CA ARG A 36 1.93 -11.38 -3.83
C ARG A 36 2.31 -9.91 -4.07
N GLN A 37 2.65 -9.14 -3.03
CA GLN A 37 3.15 -7.78 -3.19
C GLN A 37 4.67 -7.68 -3.32
N GLU A 38 5.40 -8.74 -2.96
CA GLU A 38 6.86 -8.80 -3.11
C GLU A 38 7.29 -9.42 -4.44
N ALA A 39 6.43 -10.23 -5.07
CA ALA A 39 6.71 -10.93 -6.33
C ALA A 39 6.18 -10.22 -7.60
N ALA A 40 5.64 -9.00 -7.51
CA ALA A 40 4.90 -8.37 -8.61
C ALA A 40 5.50 -7.06 -9.15
N PHE A 41 6.79 -6.78 -8.93
CA PHE A 41 7.48 -5.76 -9.74
C PHE A 41 8.90 -6.23 -10.05
N PRO A 42 9.18 -6.67 -11.29
CA PRO A 42 10.56 -6.81 -11.72
C PRO A 42 11.20 -5.42 -11.63
N ARG A 43 12.37 -5.35 -11.01
CA ARG A 43 13.31 -4.24 -11.19
C ARG A 43 13.73 -4.28 -12.66
N THR A 44 12.95 -3.66 -13.52
CA THR A 44 13.27 -3.55 -14.94
C THR A 44 13.24 -2.09 -15.34
N ASP A 45 14.44 -1.59 -15.57
CA ASP A 45 14.72 -0.53 -16.53
C ASP A 45 13.91 -0.77 -17.81
N LYS A 46 13.19 0.27 -18.25
CA LYS A 46 12.58 0.51 -19.56
C LYS A 46 11.97 1.92 -19.47
N SER A 47 12.72 2.98 -19.77
CA SER A 47 12.86 3.53 -21.12
C SER A 47 11.50 3.56 -21.85
N THR A 48 11.06 4.78 -22.20
CA THR A 48 9.92 5.12 -23.07
C THR A 48 8.51 4.86 -22.53
N LEU A 49 7.97 5.84 -21.79
CA LEU A 49 6.70 6.55 -22.04
C LEU A 49 6.28 7.26 -20.73
N ALA A 50 6.30 8.60 -20.77
CA ALA A 50 6.03 9.52 -19.66
C ALA A 50 6.92 9.29 -18.42
N ARG A 51 8.21 9.59 -18.58
CA ARG A 51 9.13 9.78 -17.44
C ARG A 51 8.51 10.86 -16.56
N SER A 52 8.01 10.50 -15.38
CA SER A 52 7.80 11.48 -14.33
C SER A 52 9.12 12.26 -14.24
N PRO A 53 9.09 13.60 -14.32
CA PRO A 53 10.32 14.38 -14.41
C PRO A 53 11.13 14.27 -13.12
N LEU A 54 10.53 13.77 -12.03
CA LEU A 54 11.21 13.36 -10.82
C LEU A 54 11.16 11.84 -10.64
N SER A 55 12.32 11.25 -10.36
CA SER A 55 12.46 9.91 -9.82
C SER A 55 11.91 9.86 -8.39
N GLY A 56 11.42 8.70 -7.95
CA GLY A 56 11.01 8.47 -6.56
C GLY A 56 12.10 8.86 -5.55
N GLU A 57 13.37 8.65 -5.90
CA GLU A 57 14.52 9.08 -5.09
C GLU A 57 14.63 10.60 -4.94
N GLN A 58 14.38 11.35 -6.01
CA GLN A 58 14.39 12.82 -5.97
C GLN A 58 13.26 13.36 -5.10
N ILE A 59 12.10 12.70 -5.14
CA ILE A 59 10.95 13.03 -4.28
C ILE A 59 11.31 12.78 -2.81
N ILE A 60 11.95 11.66 -2.49
CA ILE A 60 12.43 11.35 -1.14
C ILE A 60 13.44 12.40 -0.67
N ALA A 61 14.41 12.75 -1.51
CA ALA A 61 15.44 13.73 -1.19
C ALA A 61 14.83 15.12 -0.94
N ALA A 62 13.97 15.60 -1.84
CA ALA A 62 13.29 16.88 -1.69
C ALA A 62 12.42 16.92 -0.42
N ARG A 63 11.65 15.85 -0.16
CA ARG A 63 10.84 15.74 1.06
C ARG A 63 11.71 15.81 2.33
N LYS A 64 12.83 15.10 2.36
CA LYS A 64 13.77 15.10 3.49
C LYS A 64 14.44 16.46 3.68
N ASN A 65 14.80 17.15 2.60
CA ASN A 65 15.37 18.50 2.66
C ASN A 65 14.38 19.49 3.28
N LEU A 66 13.09 19.32 3.02
CA LEU A 66 12.00 20.09 3.64
C LEU A 66 11.60 19.57 5.04
N ARG A 67 12.26 18.52 5.56
CA ARG A 67 11.95 17.85 6.83
C ARG A 67 10.49 17.38 6.96
N LEU A 68 9.84 17.07 5.83
CA LEU A 68 8.46 16.60 5.82
C LEU A 68 8.39 15.08 5.99
N SER A 69 7.42 14.60 6.77
CA SER A 69 7.01 13.21 6.77
C SER A 69 6.18 12.87 5.53
N GLN A 70 6.06 11.58 5.19
CA GLN A 70 5.19 11.13 4.08
C GLN A 70 3.72 11.55 4.30
N ARG A 71 3.26 11.59 5.55
CA ARG A 71 1.90 11.98 5.91
C ARG A 71 1.66 13.47 5.72
N GLU A 72 2.64 14.32 6.09
CA GLU A 72 2.54 15.76 5.88
C GLU A 72 2.54 16.10 4.39
N LEU A 73 3.44 15.50 3.61
CA LEU A 73 3.44 15.64 2.15
C LEU A 73 2.09 15.22 1.55
N ALA A 74 1.54 14.08 2.00
CA ALA A 74 0.24 13.63 1.56
C ALA A 74 -0.89 14.61 1.91
N SER A 75 -0.82 15.22 3.10
CA SER A 75 -1.78 16.22 3.56
C SER A 75 -1.74 17.49 2.70
N HIS A 76 -0.54 17.95 2.33
CA HIS A 76 -0.38 19.10 1.42
C HIS A 76 -0.90 18.84 0.00
N VAL A 77 -0.80 17.60 -0.49
CA VAL A 77 -1.27 17.21 -1.83
C VAL A 77 -2.75 16.75 -1.80
N GLY A 78 -3.35 16.60 -0.62
CA GLY A 78 -4.73 16.13 -0.46
C GLY A 78 -4.91 14.64 -0.81
N LYS A 79 -3.89 13.81 -0.57
CA LYS A 79 -3.88 12.38 -0.86
C LYS A 79 -3.58 11.56 0.40
N SER A 80 -3.58 10.23 0.28
CA SER A 80 -3.21 9.35 1.39
C SER A 80 -1.69 9.21 1.53
N GLN A 81 -1.23 8.86 2.74
CA GLN A 81 0.20 8.57 2.96
C GLN A 81 0.68 7.35 2.14
N SER A 82 -0.18 6.36 1.89
CA SER A 82 0.15 5.22 1.02
C SER A 82 0.39 5.65 -0.43
N TRP A 83 -0.34 6.67 -0.91
CA TRP A 83 -0.15 7.23 -2.24
C TRP A 83 1.26 7.82 -2.39
N VAL A 84 1.74 8.60 -1.40
CA VAL A 84 3.12 9.11 -1.39
C VAL A 84 4.14 7.98 -1.35
N ARG A 85 3.94 6.97 -0.49
CA ARG A 85 4.83 5.80 -0.40
C ARG A 85 4.94 5.05 -1.73
N ASP A 86 3.83 4.84 -2.43
CA ASP A 86 3.82 4.12 -3.70
C ASP A 86 4.50 4.94 -4.83
N ILE A 87 4.46 6.26 -4.77
CA ILE A 87 5.20 7.14 -5.69
C ILE A 87 6.70 7.11 -5.40
N GLU A 88 7.08 7.26 -4.12
CA GLU A 88 8.49 7.22 -3.70
C GLU A 88 9.16 5.88 -4.04
N SER A 89 8.40 4.78 -3.99
CA SER A 89 8.88 3.44 -4.36
C SER A 89 8.76 3.12 -5.86
N GLY A 90 8.25 4.05 -6.68
CA GLY A 90 8.06 3.87 -8.12
C GLY A 90 6.94 2.90 -8.50
N ARG A 91 6.13 2.44 -7.54
CA ARG A 91 4.98 1.55 -7.76
C ARG A 91 3.79 2.27 -8.40
N LEU A 92 3.69 3.59 -8.20
CA LEU A 92 2.61 4.41 -8.73
C LEU A 92 3.16 5.51 -9.64
N GLN A 93 2.71 5.50 -10.88
CA GLN A 93 2.91 6.61 -11.82
C GLN A 93 1.85 7.68 -11.60
N VAL A 94 2.28 8.94 -11.54
CA VAL A 94 1.43 10.08 -11.21
C VAL A 94 0.99 10.78 -12.49
N GLY A 95 -0.29 11.12 -12.59
CA GLY A 95 -0.78 11.93 -13.71
C GLY A 95 -0.22 13.36 -13.68
N PHE A 96 -0.20 14.03 -14.84
CA PHE A 96 0.40 15.36 -15.00
C PHE A 96 -0.07 16.41 -13.97
N LYS A 97 -1.38 16.42 -13.65
CA LYS A 97 -1.96 17.36 -12.67
C LYS A 97 -1.40 17.16 -11.26
N ASP A 98 -1.44 15.93 -10.77
CA ASP A 98 -0.97 15.57 -9.44
C ASP A 98 0.56 15.75 -9.34
N GLN A 99 1.28 15.54 -10.44
CA GLN A 99 2.72 15.75 -10.52
C GLN A 99 3.10 17.22 -10.40
N HIS A 100 2.36 18.13 -11.06
CA HIS A 100 2.59 19.57 -10.93
C HIS A 100 2.32 20.05 -9.50
N LEU A 101 1.27 19.52 -8.86
CA LEU A 101 0.99 19.81 -7.45
C LEU A 101 2.12 19.32 -6.54
N LEU A 102 2.64 18.11 -6.79
CA LEU A 102 3.76 17.55 -6.03
C LEU A 102 5.03 18.40 -6.18
N LEU A 103 5.37 18.82 -7.40
CA LEU A 103 6.50 19.70 -7.69
C LEU A 103 6.37 21.04 -6.95
N LYS A 104 5.18 21.63 -6.98
CA LYS A 104 4.88 22.89 -6.29
C LYS A 104 5.06 22.78 -4.77
N VAL A 105 4.57 21.69 -4.17
CA VAL A 105 4.71 21.46 -2.72
C VAL A 105 6.17 21.18 -2.33
N LEU A 106 6.91 20.45 -3.16
CA LEU A 106 8.31 20.14 -2.92
C LEU A 106 9.26 21.31 -3.24
N GLY A 107 8.76 22.39 -3.84
CA GLY A 107 9.58 23.53 -4.26
C GLY A 107 10.61 23.18 -5.33
N VAL A 108 10.42 22.06 -6.04
CA VAL A 108 11.33 21.61 -7.10
C VAL A 108 10.78 22.14 -8.42
N THR A 109 11.43 23.15 -8.96
CA THR A 109 11.24 23.61 -10.34
C THR A 109 12.13 22.77 -11.27
N LEU A 110 11.55 22.31 -12.38
CA LEU A 110 12.28 21.67 -13.47
C LEU A 110 12.88 22.71 -14.41
#